data_AF-A0A7C6DQU0-F1
#
_entry.id   AF-A0A7C6DQU0-F1
#
_cell.length_a   1.000
_cell.length_b   1.000
_cell.length_c   1.000
_cell.angle_alpha   90.00
_cell.angle_beta   90.00
_cell.angle_gamma   90.00
#
_symmetry.space_group_name_H-M   'P 1'
#
loop_
_entity.id
_entity.type
_entity.pdbx_description
1 polymer ?
#
loop_
_entity_poly.entity_id
_entity_poly.type
_entity_poly.pdbx_seq_one_letter_code
_entity_poly.pdbx_strand_id
1 'polypeptide(L)'
;MFKDLFNDILKDLGITGYKRPPNLKCPNCYSVMKRISIKILGNYGNNYLELDFCQECESLWFDRGELVKALEIDLKEISKYFPSKTKQSVKGSGKRICPICQKQLTLVNYSKDSNIWVDICSNGCGIFLDSGELELIKLYSLNPLQFSSQTQQEKQPLMSAVSTTSSEEPSTKQDSDTQYQFLNDIKNLAQRIQKVKDQVVYKVKQIEDAIKSKNILELKKLMNKQIFAEELNELGLINQEIRNMYQKYGNQKQIEDLQTHIQNIIKFIDIRSNSLKDRIAVEIEFQQEKEKEISSFELT
;
A
#
# COMPACT_ATOMS: atom_id res chain seq x y z
N MET A 1 -12.90 -14.32 -22.57
CA MET A 1 -12.00 -15.49 -22.72
C MET A 1 -10.85 -15.53 -21.70
N PHE A 2 -10.54 -14.44 -20.96
CA PHE A 2 -9.46 -14.42 -19.94
C PHE A 2 -9.90 -14.72 -18.49
N LYS A 3 -11.16 -15.10 -18.24
CA LYS A 3 -11.61 -15.49 -16.89
C LYS A 3 -11.15 -16.89 -16.49
N ASP A 4 -10.79 -17.73 -17.46
CA ASP A 4 -10.57 -19.16 -17.21
C ASP A 4 -9.09 -19.52 -17.10
N LEU A 5 -8.19 -18.87 -17.85
CA LEU A 5 -6.74 -19.14 -17.77
C LEU A 5 -6.17 -18.97 -16.35
N PHE A 6 -6.65 -17.97 -15.60
CA PHE A 6 -6.20 -17.74 -14.23
C PHE A 6 -6.74 -18.80 -13.25
N ASN A 7 -7.96 -19.31 -13.49
CA ASN A 7 -8.54 -20.38 -12.67
C ASN A 7 -7.91 -21.74 -13.00
N ASP A 8 -7.52 -21.96 -14.25
CA ASP A 8 -6.87 -23.18 -14.72
C ASP A 8 -5.43 -23.29 -14.16
N ILE A 9 -4.67 -22.18 -14.16
CA ILE A 9 -3.33 -22.11 -13.53
C ILE A 9 -3.41 -22.37 -12.02
N LEU A 10 -4.45 -21.89 -11.34
CA LEU A 10 -4.63 -22.15 -9.90
C LEU A 10 -4.96 -23.63 -9.62
N LYS A 11 -5.71 -24.28 -10.52
CA LYS A 11 -6.08 -25.70 -10.44
C LYS A 11 -4.87 -26.61 -10.61
N ASP A 12 -3.99 -26.27 -11.55
CA ASP A 12 -2.77 -27.04 -11.88
C ASP A 12 -1.68 -26.92 -10.80
N LEU A 13 -1.70 -25.84 -10.00
CA LEU A 13 -0.81 -25.66 -8.85
C LEU A 13 -1.35 -26.27 -7.54
N GLY A 14 -2.49 -26.96 -7.56
CA GLY A 14 -3.15 -27.48 -6.36
C GLY A 14 -3.64 -26.39 -5.40
N ILE A 15 -3.63 -25.12 -5.83
CA ILE A 15 -4.19 -23.99 -5.09
C ILE A 15 -5.67 -23.95 -5.45
N THR A 16 -6.49 -24.77 -4.81
CA THR A 16 -7.94 -24.71 -5.02
C THR A 16 -8.41 -23.31 -4.64
N GLY A 17 -8.74 -22.50 -5.65
CA GLY A 17 -9.32 -21.17 -5.47
C GLY A 17 -10.53 -21.29 -4.55
N TYR A 18 -10.46 -20.66 -3.38
CA TYR A 18 -11.55 -20.72 -2.41
C TYR A 18 -12.82 -20.17 -3.06
N LYS A 19 -13.84 -21.03 -3.20
CA LYS A 19 -15.15 -20.61 -3.71
C LYS A 19 -15.80 -19.73 -2.66
N ARG A 20 -15.83 -18.41 -2.93
CA ARG A 20 -16.45 -17.42 -2.05
C ARG A 20 -17.92 -17.79 -1.78
N PRO A 21 -18.36 -17.91 -0.52
CA PRO A 21 -19.74 -18.23 -0.21
C PRO A 21 -20.68 -17.08 -0.62
N PRO A 22 -21.93 -17.37 -1.00
CA PRO A 22 -22.89 -16.35 -1.42
C PRO A 22 -23.29 -15.41 -0.28
N ASN A 23 -23.32 -15.92 0.95
CA ASN A 23 -23.65 -15.17 2.16
C ASN A 23 -22.43 -15.17 3.10
N LEU A 24 -21.72 -14.05 3.16
CA LEU A 24 -20.58 -13.88 4.03
C LEU A 24 -21.08 -13.56 5.45
N LYS A 25 -20.58 -14.27 6.47
CA LYS A 25 -20.86 -13.92 7.87
C LYS A 25 -19.81 -12.94 8.38
N CYS A 26 -20.24 -11.92 9.11
CA CYS A 26 -19.35 -10.95 9.74
C CYS A 26 -18.41 -11.66 10.73
N PRO A 27 -17.08 -11.53 10.60
CA PRO A 27 -16.12 -12.09 11.55
C PRO A 27 -16.26 -11.58 12.98
N ASN A 28 -16.94 -10.46 13.20
CA ASN A 28 -17.12 -9.84 14.51
C ASN A 28 -18.43 -10.27 15.21
N CYS A 29 -19.58 -10.14 14.52
CA CYS A 29 -20.91 -10.39 15.12
C CYS A 29 -21.68 -11.55 14.48
N TYR A 30 -21.11 -12.23 13.48
CA TYR A 30 -21.67 -13.37 12.76
C TYR A 30 -22.94 -13.12 11.93
N SER A 31 -23.46 -11.89 11.91
CA SER A 31 -24.55 -11.48 11.02
C SER A 31 -24.16 -11.57 9.55
N VAL A 32 -25.14 -11.81 8.68
CA VAL A 32 -24.90 -11.83 7.23
C VAL A 32 -24.53 -10.44 6.75
N MET A 33 -23.39 -10.33 6.06
CA MET A 33 -22.93 -9.08 5.48
C MET A 33 -23.64 -8.83 4.15
N LYS A 34 -23.97 -7.57 3.90
CA LYS A 34 -24.58 -7.11 2.66
C LYS A 34 -23.48 -6.68 1.69
N ARG A 35 -23.50 -7.23 0.49
CA ARG A 35 -22.65 -6.73 -0.60
C ARG A 35 -23.19 -5.38 -1.11
N ILE A 36 -22.30 -4.40 -1.21
CA ILE A 36 -22.57 -3.07 -1.73
C ILE A 36 -21.64 -2.78 -2.91
N SER A 37 -22.19 -2.14 -3.94
CA SER A 37 -21.44 -1.67 -5.11
C SER A 37 -21.41 -0.15 -5.10
N ILE A 38 -20.23 0.44 -4.87
CA ILE A 38 -20.04 1.88 -4.85
C ILE A 38 -19.42 2.31 -6.17
N LYS A 39 -20.05 3.25 -6.88
CA LYS A 39 -19.46 3.81 -8.09
C LYS A 39 -18.26 4.69 -7.72
N ILE A 40 -17.08 4.34 -8.22
CA ILE A 40 -15.85 5.09 -8.03
C ILE A 40 -15.44 5.77 -9.34
N LEU A 41 -15.06 7.04 -9.24
CA LEU A 41 -14.47 7.80 -10.35
C LEU A 41 -12.95 7.53 -10.33
N GLY A 42 -12.52 6.42 -10.93
CA GLY A 42 -11.13 5.96 -10.86
C GLY A 42 -10.58 5.48 -12.21
N ASN A 43 -9.25 5.32 -12.27
CA ASN A 43 -8.50 4.98 -13.51
C ASN A 43 -8.45 3.47 -13.85
N TYR A 44 -9.15 2.62 -13.08
CA TYR A 44 -9.21 1.17 -13.31
C TYR A 44 -10.55 0.81 -13.97
N GLY A 45 -10.51 0.00 -15.03
CA GLY A 45 -11.64 -0.29 -15.93
C GLY A 45 -12.94 -0.86 -15.33
N ASN A 46 -13.01 -1.07 -14.01
CA ASN A 46 -14.26 -1.29 -13.29
C ASN A 46 -14.58 -0.07 -12.42
N ASN A 47 -15.60 0.69 -12.81
CA ASN A 47 -16.08 1.90 -12.12
C ASN A 47 -16.77 1.61 -10.78
N TYR A 48 -16.62 0.41 -10.23
CA TYR A 48 -17.33 -0.03 -9.03
C TYR A 48 -16.37 -0.70 -8.04
N LEU A 49 -16.49 -0.28 -6.78
CA LEU A 49 -15.93 -0.94 -5.63
C LEU A 49 -17.01 -1.83 -5.02
N GLU A 50 -16.81 -3.13 -5.09
CA GLU A 50 -17.62 -4.13 -4.38
C GLU A 50 -17.05 -4.27 -2.97
N LEU A 51 -17.90 -4.25 -1.96
CA LEU A 51 -17.52 -4.47 -0.56
C LEU A 51 -18.62 -5.25 0.15
N ASP A 52 -18.25 -6.00 1.19
CA ASP A 52 -19.25 -6.54 2.12
C ASP A 52 -19.30 -5.68 3.38
N PHE A 53 -20.50 -5.18 3.68
CA PHE A 53 -20.77 -4.33 4.82
C PHE A 53 -21.67 -5.05 5.83
N CYS A 54 -21.25 -5.07 7.09
CA CYS A 54 -22.08 -5.57 8.17
C CYS A 54 -23.01 -4.47 8.68
N GLN A 55 -24.32 -4.66 8.58
CA GLN A 55 -25.28 -3.65 9.04
C GLN A 55 -25.39 -3.56 10.57
N GLU A 56 -25.03 -4.62 11.29
CA GLU A 56 -25.13 -4.65 12.77
C GLU A 56 -23.99 -3.93 13.49
N CYS A 57 -22.73 -4.16 13.08
CA CYS A 57 -21.55 -3.58 13.71
C CYS A 57 -20.75 -2.66 12.79
N GLU A 58 -21.31 -2.31 11.63
CA GLU A 58 -20.76 -1.34 10.66
C GLU A 58 -19.34 -1.69 10.15
N SER A 59 -18.91 -2.94 10.32
CA SER A 59 -17.61 -3.43 9.88
C SER A 59 -17.59 -3.79 8.39
N LEU A 60 -16.40 -3.83 7.82
CA LEU A 60 -16.19 -4.08 6.40
C LEU A 60 -15.32 -5.32 6.16
N TRP A 61 -15.66 -6.05 5.11
CA TRP A 61 -14.80 -7.09 4.54
C TRP A 61 -14.41 -6.69 3.13
N PHE A 62 -13.11 -6.74 2.87
CA PHE A 62 -12.50 -6.46 1.58
C PHE A 62 -11.95 -7.77 1.04
N ASP A 63 -12.47 -8.21 -0.12
CA ASP A 63 -11.84 -9.28 -0.87
C ASP A 63 -10.45 -8.82 -1.38
N ARG A 64 -9.66 -9.79 -1.85
CA ARG A 64 -8.29 -9.55 -2.32
C ARG A 64 -8.23 -8.39 -3.34
N GLY A 65 -7.52 -7.32 -2.97
CA GLY A 65 -7.27 -6.16 -3.82
C GLY A 65 -8.33 -5.05 -3.74
N GLU A 66 -9.44 -5.23 -3.02
CA GLU A 66 -10.49 -4.22 -2.89
C GLU A 66 -10.07 -3.04 -2.01
N LEU A 67 -9.32 -3.29 -0.93
CA LEU A 67 -8.83 -2.21 -0.04
C LEU A 67 -7.97 -1.19 -0.81
N VAL A 68 -7.13 -1.64 -1.74
CA VAL A 68 -6.31 -0.75 -2.57
C VAL A 68 -7.19 0.21 -3.38
N LYS A 69 -8.28 -0.30 -3.97
CA LYS A 69 -9.26 0.53 -4.70
C LYS A 69 -9.99 1.51 -3.78
N ALA A 70 -10.35 1.06 -2.58
CA ALA A 70 -11.01 1.91 -1.59
C ALA A 70 -10.15 3.11 -1.17
N LEU A 71 -8.83 2.93 -1.11
CA LEU A 71 -7.89 4.02 -0.78
C LEU A 71 -7.69 5.03 -1.90
N GLU A 72 -8.17 4.78 -3.11
CA GLU A 72 -8.20 5.76 -4.19
C GLU A 72 -9.41 6.69 -4.10
N ILE A 73 -10.41 6.35 -3.29
CA ILE A 73 -11.60 7.17 -3.05
C ILE A 73 -11.24 8.35 -2.15
N ASP A 74 -11.76 9.53 -2.45
CA ASP A 74 -11.61 10.71 -1.58
C ASP A 74 -12.19 10.47 -0.17
N LEU A 75 -11.51 11.00 0.84
CA LEU A 75 -11.90 10.85 2.25
C LEU A 75 -13.36 11.28 2.50
N LYS A 76 -13.82 12.36 1.83
CA LYS A 76 -15.19 12.86 1.95
C LYS A 76 -16.24 11.84 1.47
N GLU A 77 -15.94 11.08 0.42
CA GLU A 77 -16.82 10.03 -0.06
C GLU A 77 -16.75 8.80 0.85
N ILE A 78 -15.58 8.45 1.40
CA ILE A 78 -15.46 7.38 2.40
C ILE A 78 -16.33 7.67 3.62
N SER A 79 -16.24 8.86 4.22
CA SER A 79 -17.05 9.20 5.41
C SER A 79 -18.55 9.27 5.12
N LYS A 80 -18.95 9.52 3.86
CA LYS A 80 -20.34 9.50 3.41
C LYS A 80 -20.90 8.08 3.30
N TYR A 81 -20.13 7.14 2.76
CA TYR A 81 -20.57 5.75 2.62
C TYR A 81 -20.37 4.95 3.93
N PHE A 82 -19.40 5.32 4.74
CA PHE A 82 -18.96 4.60 5.95
C PHE A 82 -18.68 5.56 7.11
N PRO A 83 -19.71 6.23 7.65
CA PRO A 83 -19.52 7.17 8.76
C PRO A 83 -19.02 6.43 10.02
N SER A 84 -17.84 6.79 10.51
CA SER A 84 -17.34 6.31 11.80
C SER A 84 -18.05 7.02 12.95
N LYS A 85 -18.66 6.27 13.87
CA LYS A 85 -19.21 6.84 15.12
C LYS A 85 -18.14 7.06 16.18
N THR A 86 -17.01 6.36 16.11
CA THR A 86 -16.04 6.28 17.22
C THR A 86 -14.66 6.87 16.90
N LYS A 87 -14.30 7.15 15.64
CA LYS A 87 -12.98 7.71 15.20
C LYS A 87 -11.73 7.06 15.84
N GLN A 88 -11.86 5.90 16.47
CA GLN A 88 -10.82 5.21 17.21
C GLN A 88 -10.73 3.76 16.72
N SER A 89 -9.52 3.26 16.47
CA SER A 89 -9.30 1.84 16.20
C SER A 89 -9.43 1.10 17.53
N VAL A 90 -10.51 0.33 17.67
CA VAL A 90 -10.65 -0.60 18.78
C VAL A 90 -9.88 -1.85 18.38
N LYS A 91 -8.74 -2.11 19.03
CA LYS A 91 -7.93 -3.30 18.77
C LYS A 91 -8.81 -4.55 18.88
N GLY A 92 -9.02 -5.24 17.75
CA GLY A 92 -9.79 -6.47 17.69
C GLY A 92 -9.24 -7.56 18.64
N SER A 93 -10.10 -8.51 19.02
CA SER A 93 -9.75 -9.58 19.98
C SER A 93 -8.70 -10.58 19.49
N GLY A 94 -8.30 -10.51 18.20
CA GLY A 94 -7.33 -11.42 17.57
C GLY A 94 -7.81 -12.86 17.40
N LYS A 95 -9.12 -13.13 17.61
CA LYS A 95 -9.72 -14.47 17.60
C LYS A 95 -10.77 -14.68 16.50
N ARG A 96 -10.80 -13.79 15.50
CA ARG A 96 -11.81 -13.83 14.43
C ARG A 96 -11.48 -14.92 13.41
N ILE A 97 -12.52 -15.46 12.76
CA ILE A 97 -12.41 -16.51 11.75
C ILE A 97 -12.68 -15.92 10.37
N CYS A 98 -11.86 -16.28 9.38
CA CYS A 98 -12.07 -15.92 7.99
C CYS A 98 -13.40 -16.51 7.50
N PRO A 99 -14.33 -15.69 6.98
CA PRO A 99 -15.64 -16.19 6.58
C PRO A 99 -15.61 -16.98 5.27
N ILE A 100 -14.47 -16.98 4.57
CA ILE A 100 -14.26 -17.68 3.30
C ILE A 100 -13.58 -19.04 3.53
N CYS A 101 -12.38 -19.05 4.10
CA CYS A 101 -11.60 -20.28 4.27
C CYS A 101 -11.67 -20.89 5.68
N GLN A 102 -12.40 -20.27 6.60
CA GLN A 102 -12.60 -20.72 7.99
C GLN A 102 -11.31 -20.84 8.83
N LYS A 103 -10.18 -20.31 8.36
CA LYS A 103 -8.95 -20.17 9.18
C LYS A 103 -9.00 -18.92 10.04
N GLN A 104 -8.29 -18.94 11.16
CA GLN A 104 -8.12 -17.77 12.02
C GLN A 104 -7.50 -16.58 11.25
N LEU A 105 -8.02 -15.38 11.48
CA LEU A 105 -7.47 -14.14 10.96
C LEU A 105 -6.27 -13.72 11.81
N THR A 106 -5.26 -13.15 11.15
CA THR A 106 -4.08 -12.60 11.79
C THR A 106 -4.29 -11.10 12.01
N LEU A 107 -4.29 -10.68 13.27
CA LEU A 107 -4.31 -9.27 13.62
C LEU A 107 -2.93 -8.65 13.33
N VAL A 108 -2.90 -7.64 12.47
CA VAL A 108 -1.66 -6.94 12.07
C VAL A 108 -1.83 -5.43 12.17
N ASN A 109 -0.75 -4.71 12.46
CA ASN A 109 -0.75 -3.26 12.34
C ASN A 109 -0.68 -2.91 10.84
N TYR A 110 -1.62 -2.08 10.35
CA TYR A 110 -1.75 -1.74 8.93
C TYR A 110 -0.44 -1.17 8.35
N SER A 111 0.27 -0.37 9.14
CA SER A 111 1.65 0.04 8.90
C SER A 111 2.39 0.15 10.23
N LYS A 112 3.73 -0.03 10.24
CA LYS A 112 4.55 -0.21 11.46
C LYS A 112 4.26 0.80 12.58
N ASP A 113 3.89 2.04 12.25
CA ASP A 113 3.63 3.15 13.16
C ASP A 113 2.19 3.68 13.15
N SER A 114 1.27 3.04 12.40
CA SER A 114 -0.09 3.57 12.24
C SER A 114 -0.96 3.41 13.49
N ASN A 115 -0.65 2.42 14.35
CA ASN A 115 -1.51 1.98 15.45
C ASN A 115 -2.94 1.57 15.03
N ILE A 116 -3.16 1.31 13.74
CA ILE A 116 -4.42 0.81 13.19
C ILE A 116 -4.29 -0.70 13.05
N TRP A 117 -5.12 -1.47 13.76
CA TRP A 117 -4.99 -2.92 13.82
C TRP A 117 -6.06 -3.62 13.00
N VAL A 118 -5.67 -4.26 11.91
CA VAL A 118 -6.57 -4.89 10.94
C VAL A 118 -6.44 -6.41 10.97
N ASP A 119 -7.51 -7.14 10.66
CA ASP A 119 -7.50 -8.60 10.61
C ASP A 119 -7.31 -9.08 9.17
N ILE A 120 -6.25 -9.87 8.91
CA ILE A 120 -5.92 -10.37 7.57
C ILE A 120 -6.02 -11.89 7.50
N CYS A 121 -6.59 -12.41 6.43
CA CYS A 121 -6.57 -13.84 6.14
C CYS A 121 -5.20 -14.27 5.59
N SER A 122 -4.52 -15.18 6.28
CA SER A 122 -3.21 -15.73 5.87
C SER A 122 -3.24 -16.49 4.54
N ASN A 123 -4.42 -17.00 4.14
CA ASN A 123 -4.64 -17.63 2.84
C ASN A 123 -4.92 -16.60 1.72
N GLY A 124 -4.91 -15.30 2.01
CA GLY A 124 -5.12 -14.25 1.02
C GLY A 124 -6.58 -14.07 0.57
N CYS A 125 -7.56 -14.54 1.35
CA CYS A 125 -8.98 -14.38 1.01
C CYS A 125 -9.46 -12.93 1.09
N GLY A 126 -8.94 -12.15 2.05
CA GLY A 126 -9.38 -10.78 2.27
C GLY A 126 -8.88 -10.17 3.59
N ILE A 127 -9.36 -8.96 3.85
CA ILE A 127 -9.05 -8.12 5.01
C ILE A 127 -10.37 -7.72 5.69
N PHE A 128 -10.42 -7.82 7.00
CA PHE A 128 -11.52 -7.35 7.82
C PHE A 128 -11.12 -6.07 8.55
N LEU A 129 -11.98 -5.05 8.45
CA LEU A 129 -11.84 -3.77 9.13
C LEU A 129 -13.02 -3.55 10.06
N ASP A 130 -12.75 -3.17 11.30
CA ASP A 130 -13.78 -2.71 12.23
C ASP A 130 -14.36 -1.35 11.78
N SER A 131 -15.51 -0.99 12.37
CA SER A 131 -16.14 0.30 12.08
C SER A 131 -15.13 1.45 12.30
N GLY A 132 -15.03 2.32 11.29
CA GLY A 132 -14.16 3.50 11.33
C GLY A 132 -12.70 3.28 10.96
N GLU A 133 -12.20 2.04 10.85
CA GLU A 133 -10.80 1.79 10.54
C GLU A 133 -10.42 2.20 9.12
N LEU A 134 -11.34 2.07 8.15
CA LEU A 134 -11.10 2.53 6.78
C LEU A 134 -10.79 4.04 6.72
N GLU A 135 -11.49 4.84 7.52
CA GLU A 135 -11.28 6.29 7.61
C GLU A 135 -9.89 6.60 8.20
N LEU A 136 -9.51 5.87 9.27
CA LEU A 136 -8.18 5.99 9.88
C LEU A 136 -7.07 5.59 8.91
N ILE A 137 -7.25 4.51 8.15
CA ILE A 137 -6.30 4.08 7.12
C ILE A 137 -6.16 5.16 6.05
N LYS A 138 -7.28 5.76 5.60
CA LYS A 138 -7.23 6.84 4.61
C LYS A 138 -6.51 8.07 5.16
N LEU A 139 -6.83 8.50 6.38
CA LEU A 139 -6.15 9.61 7.05
C LEU A 139 -4.65 9.35 7.18
N TYR A 140 -4.25 8.17 7.64
CA TYR A 140 -2.86 7.74 7.69
C TYR A 140 -2.21 7.78 6.30
N SER A 141 -2.89 7.29 5.26
CA SER A 141 -2.36 7.29 3.89
C SER A 141 -2.12 8.69 3.31
N LEU A 142 -2.91 9.68 3.74
CA LEU A 142 -2.78 11.07 3.32
C LEU A 142 -1.66 11.81 4.06
N ASN A 143 -1.42 11.49 5.34
CA ASN A 143 -0.37 12.16 6.14
C ASN A 143 0.21 11.28 7.26
N PRO A 144 1.09 10.31 6.94
CA PRO A 144 1.61 9.34 7.92
C PRO A 144 2.38 9.98 9.09
N LEU A 145 3.12 11.06 8.84
CA LEU A 145 3.99 11.72 9.84
C LEU A 145 3.20 12.47 10.92
N GLN A 146 2.05 13.06 10.58
CA GLN A 146 1.18 13.73 11.55
C GLN A 146 0.26 12.73 12.29
N PHE A 147 -0.08 11.61 11.65
CA PHE A 147 -0.97 10.60 12.22
C PHE A 147 -0.35 9.83 13.38
N SER A 148 0.95 9.52 13.28
CA SER A 148 1.71 8.77 14.31
C SER A 148 2.02 9.60 15.56
N SER A 149 2.06 10.93 15.46
CA SER A 149 2.22 11.83 16.63
C SER A 149 0.92 12.06 17.40
N GLN A 150 -0.24 12.07 16.72
CA GLN A 150 -1.55 12.25 17.38
C GLN A 150 -2.03 10.99 18.12
N THR A 151 -1.80 9.79 17.55
CA THR A 151 -2.20 8.51 18.18
C THR A 151 -1.38 8.16 19.44
N GLN A 152 -0.26 8.84 19.69
CA GLN A 152 0.52 8.69 20.91
C GLN A 152 0.02 9.56 22.08
N GLN A 153 -0.78 10.60 21.81
CA GLN A 153 -1.26 11.52 22.85
C GLN A 153 -2.52 11.02 23.60
N GLU A 154 -3.25 10.02 23.07
CA GLU A 154 -4.47 9.50 23.69
C GLU A 154 -4.24 8.39 24.74
N LYS A 155 -2.98 8.07 25.11
CA LYS A 155 -2.65 7.08 26.15
C LYS A 155 -2.03 7.71 27.40
N GLN A 156 -2.76 8.58 28.08
CA GLN A 156 -2.51 8.83 29.51
C GLN A 156 -3.73 8.42 30.33
N PRO A 157 -3.62 7.43 31.24
CA PRO A 157 -4.59 7.27 32.31
C PRO A 157 -4.43 8.44 33.26
N LEU A 158 -5.56 9.07 33.57
CA LEU A 158 -5.72 10.04 34.65
C LEU A 158 -5.39 9.35 35.99
N MET A 159 -4.21 9.59 36.58
CA MET A 159 -3.99 9.44 38.02
C MET A 159 -2.97 10.45 38.57
N SER A 160 -3.52 11.31 39.45
CA SER A 160 -2.98 11.91 40.68
C SER A 160 -1.74 12.80 40.68
N ALA A 161 -1.98 14.01 41.20
CA ALA A 161 -1.03 15.00 41.68
C ALA A 161 0.03 14.44 42.66
N VAL A 162 1.22 15.07 42.66
CA VAL A 162 1.86 15.72 43.83
C VAL A 162 3.22 16.31 43.41
N SER A 163 3.34 17.62 43.67
CA SER A 163 4.49 18.45 44.10
C SER A 163 5.92 18.27 43.57
N THR A 164 6.40 19.36 42.96
CA THR A 164 7.61 20.14 43.31
C THR A 164 8.93 19.40 43.59
N THR A 165 9.94 19.63 42.76
CA THR A 165 11.16 20.42 43.10
C THR A 165 12.16 20.43 41.95
N SER A 166 12.85 21.56 41.84
CA SER A 166 13.96 21.92 40.97
C SER A 166 15.20 21.00 41.06
N SER A 167 15.84 20.73 39.93
CA SER A 167 17.31 20.76 39.80
C SER A 167 17.70 20.86 38.33
N GLU A 168 18.35 21.96 37.97
CA GLU A 168 19.10 22.13 36.72
C GLU A 168 20.42 21.34 36.83
N GLU A 169 20.78 20.59 35.79
CA GLU A 169 22.17 20.23 35.50
C GLU A 169 22.51 20.53 34.02
N PRO A 170 23.73 21.05 33.73
CA PRO A 170 24.09 21.52 32.40
C PRO A 170 24.67 20.38 31.54
N SER A 171 23.89 19.86 30.59
CA SER A 171 24.39 18.96 29.54
C SER A 171 25.05 19.74 28.39
N THR A 172 26.20 19.23 27.96
CA THR A 172 27.25 19.77 27.10
C THR A 172 26.84 20.13 25.66
N LYS A 173 27.30 21.29 25.14
CA LYS A 173 27.06 21.80 23.76
C LYS A 173 27.45 20.84 22.61
N GLN A 174 28.30 19.83 22.84
CA GLN A 174 28.74 18.89 21.80
C GLN A 174 27.71 17.79 21.48
N ASP A 175 26.86 17.41 22.45
CA ASP A 175 25.83 16.39 22.24
C ASP A 175 24.62 16.96 21.49
N SER A 176 24.29 18.24 21.72
CA SER A 176 23.21 18.94 21.03
C SER A 176 23.50 19.12 19.53
N ASP A 177 24.75 19.44 19.17
CA ASP A 177 25.14 19.66 17.76
C ASP A 177 25.17 18.34 16.98
N THR A 178 25.64 17.25 17.60
CA THR A 178 25.68 15.92 16.98
C THR A 178 24.27 15.36 16.76
N GLN A 179 23.37 15.54 17.73
CA GLN A 179 21.97 15.13 17.63
C GLN A 179 21.19 15.97 16.61
N TYR A 180 21.44 17.28 16.55
CA TYR A 180 20.83 18.15 15.54
C TYR A 180 21.28 17.79 14.13
N GLN A 181 22.58 17.49 13.93
CA GLN A 181 23.10 17.03 12.65
C GLN A 181 22.48 15.70 12.22
N PHE A 182 22.35 14.75 13.15
CA PHE A 182 21.69 13.46 12.88
C PHE A 182 20.25 13.64 12.36
N LEU A 183 19.46 14.49 13.03
CA LEU A 183 18.07 14.75 12.62
C LEU A 183 17.99 15.41 11.23
N ASN A 184 18.92 16.31 10.91
CA ASN A 184 19.00 16.93 9.59
C ASN A 184 19.38 15.93 8.50
N ASP A 185 20.35 15.04 8.76
CA ASP A 185 20.77 13.99 7.84
C ASP A 185 19.60 13.03 7.54
N ILE A 186 18.87 12.59 8.58
CA ILE A 186 17.65 11.77 8.43
C ILE A 186 16.61 12.50 7.56
N LYS A 187 16.34 13.78 7.86
CA LYS A 187 15.32 14.56 7.15
C LYS A 187 15.68 14.74 5.67
N ASN A 188 16.95 15.01 5.37
CA ASN A 188 17.43 15.18 3.99
C ASN A 188 17.28 13.87 3.20
N LEU A 189 17.73 12.75 3.76
CA LEU A 189 17.59 11.44 3.12
C LEU A 189 16.11 11.06 2.93
N ALA A 190 15.25 11.30 3.92
CA ALA A 190 13.82 11.04 3.80
C ALA A 190 13.19 11.83 2.64
N GLN A 191 13.55 13.09 2.47
CA GLN A 191 13.06 13.93 1.36
C GLN A 191 13.55 13.42 0.01
N ARG A 192 14.82 13.00 -0.10
CA ARG A 192 15.36 12.41 -1.33
C ARG A 192 14.69 11.09 -1.68
N ILE A 193 14.48 10.20 -0.70
CA ILE A 193 13.75 8.94 -0.90
C ILE A 193 12.33 9.21 -1.39
N GLN A 194 11.64 10.17 -0.79
CA GLN A 194 10.28 10.53 -1.21
C GLN A 194 10.26 11.10 -2.63
N LYS A 195 11.23 11.95 -2.99
CA LYS A 195 11.37 12.47 -4.36
C LYS A 195 11.56 11.34 -5.38
N VAL A 196 12.43 10.35 -5.08
CA VAL A 196 12.62 9.20 -5.97
C VAL A 196 11.33 8.38 -6.09
N LYS A 197 10.62 8.15 -5.00
CA LYS A 197 9.32 7.45 -5.01
C LYS A 197 8.33 8.16 -5.94
N ASP A 198 8.22 9.48 -5.86
CA ASP A 198 7.30 10.26 -6.68
C ASP A 198 7.69 10.19 -8.17
N GLN A 199 9.00 10.23 -8.48
CA GLN A 199 9.52 10.04 -9.84
C GLN A 199 9.17 8.65 -10.39
N VAL A 200 9.35 7.59 -9.61
CA VAL A 200 8.99 6.22 -9.99
C VAL A 200 7.50 6.12 -10.31
N VAL A 201 6.63 6.64 -9.43
CA VAL A 201 5.18 6.61 -9.62
C VAL A 201 4.77 7.38 -10.88
N TYR A 202 5.34 8.56 -11.09
CA TYR A 202 5.09 9.38 -12.27
C TYR A 202 5.50 8.65 -13.56
N LYS A 203 6.68 8.02 -13.57
CA LYS A 203 7.19 7.30 -14.73
C LYS A 203 6.37 6.05 -15.04
N VAL A 204 5.94 5.30 -14.01
CA VAL A 204 4.98 4.19 -14.19
C VAL A 204 3.73 4.72 -14.88
N LYS A 205 3.16 5.83 -14.43
CA LYS A 205 1.96 6.42 -15.06
C LYS A 205 2.19 6.77 -16.53
N GLN A 206 3.31 7.44 -16.86
CA GLN A 206 3.66 7.78 -18.25
C GLN A 206 3.71 6.54 -19.15
N ILE A 207 4.34 5.46 -18.67
CA ILE A 207 4.45 4.21 -19.44
C ILE A 207 3.08 3.55 -19.61
N GLU A 208 2.26 3.53 -18.57
CA GLU A 208 0.89 3.01 -18.64
C GLU A 208 0.04 3.77 -19.66
N ASP A 209 0.17 5.09 -19.70
CA ASP A 209 -0.55 5.93 -20.65
C ASP A 209 -0.03 5.72 -22.08
N ALA A 210 1.28 5.50 -22.28
CA ALA A 210 1.86 5.11 -23.56
C ALA A 210 1.35 3.73 -24.05
N ILE A 211 1.21 2.76 -23.14
CA ILE A 211 0.62 1.44 -23.44
C ILE A 211 -0.84 1.60 -23.86
N LYS A 212 -1.64 2.36 -23.10
CA LYS A 212 -3.07 2.58 -23.39
C LYS A 212 -3.31 3.30 -24.71
N SER A 213 -2.50 4.32 -25.00
CA SER A 213 -2.57 5.07 -26.25
C SER A 213 -1.95 4.34 -27.44
N LYS A 214 -1.37 3.15 -27.21
CA LYS A 214 -0.69 2.34 -28.23
C LYS A 214 0.40 3.12 -28.97
N ASN A 215 1.13 3.97 -28.26
CA ASN A 215 2.21 4.77 -28.83
C ASN A 215 3.45 3.89 -29.08
N ILE A 216 3.44 3.10 -30.15
CA ILE A 216 4.45 2.06 -30.42
C ILE A 216 5.86 2.62 -30.53
N LEU A 217 6.03 3.83 -31.07
CA LEU A 217 7.33 4.48 -31.17
C LEU A 217 7.93 4.74 -29.78
N GLU A 218 7.12 5.18 -28.83
CA GLU A 218 7.53 5.43 -27.45
C GLU A 218 7.78 4.12 -26.69
N LEU A 219 6.91 3.12 -26.88
CA LEU A 219 7.06 1.79 -26.28
C LEU A 219 8.35 1.08 -26.73
N LYS A 220 8.71 1.16 -28.02
CA LYS A 220 9.97 0.61 -28.54
C LYS A 220 11.20 1.29 -27.92
N LYS A 221 11.14 2.61 -27.68
CA LYS A 221 12.23 3.34 -26.99
C LYS A 221 12.41 2.87 -25.54
N LEU A 222 11.31 2.53 -24.86
CA LEU A 222 11.32 2.07 -23.47
C LEU A 222 11.88 0.64 -23.33
N MET A 223 11.70 -0.23 -24.32
CA MET A 223 12.28 -1.59 -24.29
C MET A 223 13.81 -1.61 -24.39
N ASN A 224 14.39 -0.66 -25.14
CA ASN A 224 15.83 -0.59 -25.35
C ASN A 224 16.60 0.04 -24.17
N LYS A 225 15.89 0.41 -23.10
CA LYS A 225 16.47 1.03 -21.90
C LYS A 225 16.00 0.32 -20.63
N GLN A 226 16.80 0.39 -19.58
CA GLN A 226 16.32 0.03 -18.26
C GLN A 226 15.36 1.13 -17.77
N ILE A 227 14.08 0.77 -17.61
CA ILE A 227 12.96 1.69 -17.38
C ILE A 227 13.21 2.64 -16.19
N PHE A 228 13.87 2.17 -15.13
CA PHE A 228 14.11 2.94 -13.89
C PHE A 228 15.60 3.13 -13.58
N ALA A 229 16.47 3.23 -14.59
CA ALA A 229 17.93 3.29 -14.38
C ALA A 229 18.37 4.46 -13.48
N GLU A 230 17.83 5.65 -13.72
CA GLU A 230 18.19 6.86 -12.97
C GLU A 230 17.73 6.77 -11.50
N GLU A 231 16.51 6.26 -11.30
CA GLU A 231 15.93 6.09 -9.97
C GLU A 231 16.68 5.03 -9.17
N LEU A 232 17.07 3.92 -9.80
CA LEU A 232 17.88 2.87 -9.18
C LEU A 232 19.29 3.37 -8.81
N ASN A 233 19.89 4.22 -9.65
CA ASN A 233 21.18 4.84 -9.34
C ASN A 233 21.08 5.75 -8.11
N GLU A 234 20.07 6.62 -8.03
CA GLU A 234 19.87 7.48 -6.86
C GLU A 234 19.60 6.65 -5.58
N LEU A 235 18.78 5.60 -5.66
CA LEU A 235 18.57 4.68 -4.53
C LEU A 235 19.87 3.96 -4.10
N GLY A 236 20.78 3.71 -5.04
CA GLY A 236 22.12 3.19 -4.77
C GLY A 236 22.97 4.16 -3.95
N LEU A 237 22.97 5.44 -4.32
CA LEU A 237 23.68 6.50 -3.57
C LEU A 237 23.08 6.70 -2.18
N ILE A 238 21.75 6.77 -2.07
CA ILE A 238 21.07 6.91 -0.78
C ILE A 238 21.36 5.68 0.12
N ASN A 239 21.37 4.46 -0.42
CA ASN A 239 21.76 3.26 0.34
C ASN A 239 23.21 3.36 0.87
N GLN A 240 24.13 3.95 0.11
CA GLN A 240 25.50 4.18 0.58
C GLN A 240 25.55 5.19 1.72
N GLU A 241 24.80 6.28 1.62
CA GLU A 241 24.69 7.27 2.69
C GLU A 241 24.07 6.68 3.98
N ILE A 242 23.05 5.83 3.85
CA ILE A 242 22.48 5.11 5.00
C ILE A 242 23.51 4.18 5.65
N ARG A 243 24.33 3.45 4.86
CA ARG A 243 25.43 2.64 5.42
C ARG A 243 26.43 3.50 6.20
N ASN A 244 26.76 4.69 5.69
CA ASN A 244 27.62 5.63 6.40
C ASN A 244 26.95 6.15 7.69
N MET A 245 25.63 6.33 7.69
CA MET A 245 24.88 6.70 8.90
C MET A 245 24.93 5.60 9.97
N TYR A 246 24.78 4.33 9.60
CA TYR A 246 24.95 3.22 10.56
C TYR A 246 26.36 3.22 11.18
N GLN A 247 27.40 3.49 10.39
CA GLN A 247 28.77 3.58 10.90
C GLN A 247 28.96 4.76 11.85
N LYS A 248 28.32 5.91 11.56
CA LYS A 248 28.48 7.15 12.33
C LYS A 248 27.63 7.20 13.59
N TYR A 249 26.39 6.73 13.53
CA TYR A 249 25.37 6.92 14.57
C TYR A 249 24.89 5.61 15.21
N GLY A 250 25.38 4.46 14.72
CA GLY A 250 24.97 3.13 15.18
C GLY A 250 23.57 2.73 14.69
N ASN A 251 23.00 1.71 15.35
CA ASN A 251 21.67 1.20 15.02
C ASN A 251 20.60 2.09 15.63
N GLN A 252 20.18 3.10 14.87
CA GLN A 252 19.05 3.97 15.20
C GLN A 252 17.82 3.57 14.41
N LYS A 253 16.66 3.52 15.06
CA LYS A 253 15.38 3.16 14.41
C LYS A 253 15.08 4.02 13.18
N GLN A 254 15.41 5.31 13.22
CA GLN A 254 15.21 6.22 12.10
C GLN A 254 16.02 5.81 10.86
N ILE A 255 17.23 5.27 11.04
CA ILE A 255 18.08 4.77 9.95
C ILE A 255 17.49 3.46 9.41
N GLU A 256 17.00 2.57 10.28
CA GLU A 256 16.31 1.33 9.90
C GLU A 256 15.03 1.59 9.09
N ASP A 257 14.27 2.62 9.46
CA ASP A 257 13.07 3.03 8.77
C ASP A 257 13.39 3.56 7.35
N LEU A 258 14.44 4.38 7.19
CA LEU A 258 14.93 4.82 5.88
C LEU A 258 15.39 3.63 5.02
N GLN A 259 16.15 2.70 5.60
CA GLN A 259 16.62 1.49 4.91
C GLN A 259 15.42 0.67 4.42
N THR A 260 14.42 0.46 5.29
CA THR A 260 13.20 -0.27 4.94
C THR A 260 12.45 0.40 3.78
N HIS A 261 12.32 1.74 3.81
CA HIS A 261 11.62 2.49 2.77
C HIS A 261 12.31 2.32 1.41
N ILE A 262 13.65 2.41 1.36
CA ILE A 262 14.41 2.17 0.12
C ILE A 262 14.21 0.75 -0.40
N GLN A 263 14.31 -0.27 0.47
CA GLN A 263 14.13 -1.66 0.04
C GLN A 263 12.74 -1.90 -0.54
N ASN A 264 11.71 -1.28 0.03
CA ASN A 264 10.35 -1.34 -0.51
C ASN A 264 10.24 -0.69 -1.90
N ILE A 265 10.89 0.46 -2.12
CA ILE A 265 10.91 1.12 -3.43
C ILE A 265 11.66 0.27 -4.46
N ILE A 266 12.83 -0.25 -4.12
CA ILE A 266 13.61 -1.13 -5.01
C ILE A 266 12.78 -2.36 -5.40
N LYS A 267 12.13 -3.01 -4.42
CA LYS A 267 11.26 -4.16 -4.67
C LYS A 267 10.07 -3.80 -5.57
N PHE A 268 9.47 -2.63 -5.35
CA PHE A 268 8.40 -2.14 -6.23
C PHE A 268 8.89 -1.93 -7.66
N ILE A 269 10.05 -1.29 -7.85
CA ILE A 269 10.67 -1.06 -9.16
C ILE A 269 10.92 -2.39 -9.87
N ASP A 270 11.49 -3.38 -9.18
CA ASP A 270 11.82 -4.69 -9.78
C ASP A 270 10.56 -5.41 -10.28
N ILE A 271 9.55 -5.56 -9.41
CA ILE A 271 8.27 -6.17 -9.76
C ILE A 271 7.61 -5.41 -10.93
N ARG A 272 7.58 -4.07 -10.85
CA ARG A 272 6.86 -3.27 -11.82
C ARG A 272 7.58 -3.17 -13.16
N SER A 273 8.92 -3.15 -13.16
CA SER A 273 9.71 -3.15 -14.39
C SER A 273 9.50 -4.43 -15.18
N ASN A 274 9.43 -5.59 -14.53
CA ASN A 274 9.19 -6.86 -15.23
C ASN A 274 7.78 -6.89 -15.83
N SER A 275 6.76 -6.56 -15.02
CA SER A 275 5.38 -6.50 -15.49
C SER A 275 5.17 -5.50 -16.64
N LEU A 276 5.85 -4.34 -16.61
CA LEU A 276 5.77 -3.36 -17.70
C LEU A 276 6.45 -3.89 -18.96
N LYS A 277 7.65 -4.48 -18.85
CA LYS A 277 8.35 -5.05 -20.01
C LYS A 277 7.51 -6.10 -20.72
N ASP A 278 6.90 -7.02 -19.98
CA ASP A 278 6.07 -8.08 -20.57
C ASP A 278 4.89 -7.50 -21.34
N ARG A 279 4.21 -6.50 -20.75
CA ARG A 279 3.06 -5.86 -21.39
C ARG A 279 3.43 -5.02 -22.60
N ILE A 280 4.59 -4.36 -22.55
CA ILE A 280 5.12 -3.61 -23.70
C ILE A 280 5.45 -4.57 -24.84
N ALA A 281 6.09 -5.70 -24.55
CA ALA A 281 6.44 -6.71 -25.55
C ALA A 281 5.18 -7.23 -26.26
N VAL A 282 4.13 -7.60 -25.51
CA VAL A 282 2.86 -8.07 -26.07
C VAL A 282 2.22 -7.04 -27.00
N GLU A 283 2.16 -5.76 -26.61
CA GLU A 283 1.57 -4.73 -27.47
C GLU A 283 2.40 -4.49 -28.73
N ILE A 284 3.74 -4.58 -28.65
CA ILE A 284 4.61 -4.44 -29.83
C ILE A 284 4.42 -5.63 -30.78
N GLU A 285 4.38 -6.86 -30.27
CA GLU A 285 4.16 -8.08 -31.07
C GLU A 285 2.80 -8.04 -31.79
N PHE A 286 1.73 -7.68 -31.07
CA PHE A 286 0.39 -7.55 -31.64
C PHE A 286 0.34 -6.58 -32.82
N GLN A 287 1.06 -5.45 -32.74
CA GLN A 287 1.10 -4.50 -33.85
C GLN A 287 1.92 -5.00 -35.03
N GLN A 288 3.02 -5.71 -34.78
CA GLN A 288 3.80 -6.33 -35.86
C GLN A 288 3.00 -7.39 -36.62
N GLU A 289 2.19 -8.19 -35.93
CA GLU A 289 1.29 -9.15 -36.56
C GLU A 289 0.24 -8.45 -37.43
N LYS A 290 -0.38 -7.38 -36.90
CA LYS A 290 -1.34 -6.58 -37.65
C LYS A 290 -0.75 -5.93 -38.90
N GLU A 291 0.49 -5.41 -38.82
CA GLU A 291 1.22 -4.86 -39.98
C GLU A 291 1.52 -5.93 -41.04
N LYS A 292 1.87 -7.16 -40.62
CA LYS A 292 2.09 -8.30 -41.54
C LYS A 292 0.81 -8.74 -42.24
N GLU A 293 -0.32 -8.79 -41.53
CA GLU A 293 -1.62 -9.13 -42.13
C GLU A 293 -2.03 -8.11 -43.18
N ILE A 294 -1.88 -6.81 -42.90
CA ILE A 294 -2.19 -5.73 -43.86
C ILE A 294 -1.28 -5.83 -45.09
N SER A 295 0.03 -6.03 -44.90
CA SER A 295 0.99 -6.17 -46.01
C SER A 295 0.74 -7.42 -46.86
N SER A 296 0.15 -8.48 -46.29
CA SER A 296 -0.20 -9.69 -47.04
C SER A 296 -1.45 -9.52 -47.91
N PHE A 297 -2.38 -8.65 -47.51
CA PHE A 297 -3.60 -8.33 -48.27
C PHE A 297 -3.36 -7.36 -49.43
N GLU A 298 -2.32 -6.52 -49.37
CA GLU A 298 -1.97 -5.59 -50.45
C GLU A 298 -1.18 -6.25 -51.61
N LEU A 299 -0.76 -7.52 -51.45
CA LEU A 299 0.01 -8.29 -52.44
C LEU A 299 -0.84 -9.34 -53.21
N THR A 300 -2.13 -9.44 -52.93
CA THR A 300 -3.12 -10.29 -53.63
C THR A 300 -4.14 -9.45 -54.38
#